data_AF-A0A1H7H3S8-F1
#
_entry.id   AF-A0A1H7H3S8-F1
#
_cell.length_a   1.000
_cell.length_b   1.000
_cell.length_c   1.000
_cell.angle_alpha   90.00
_cell.angle_beta   90.00
_cell.angle_gamma   90.00
#
_symmetry.space_group_name_H-M   'P 1'
#
loop_
_entity.id
_entity.type
_entity.pdbx_description
1 polymer ?
#
loop_
_entity_poly.entity_id
_entity_poly.type
_entity_poly.pdbx_seq_one_letter_code
_entity_poly.pdbx_strand_id
1 'polypeptide(L)'
;MSTGANASLFHGAPGLEFVLSRAGQDTRSVRDATDRVVRARLGAAQEQGRSGVLPTPAQFDLIRGLTGLGAVLLTRETTSPLLPQILAYLVRLAWPVDFTGHEVPGWWSSTGPCDEEMPGGHANLGVAHGVAGPLALLSLAARRGYQVPGQMVAIEVMTGWLEQYRGGYWITLGNLSSGPEDTEAPSSRPSWCYGELGLLRSRHLACFALGDSIRAAAVEAAAVDVLTDSRRLRLVTDASLCHGWAGLLTVARSMASDSLAPDEFARPISDIQSRLAHAIDQLDKPGFLEGRAGAQLTLDGHDTTGWTRALLIN
;
A
#
# COMPACT_ATOMS: atom_id res chain seq x y z
N MET A 1 13.85 -13.65 17.09
CA MET A 1 12.97 -12.69 16.38
C MET A 1 13.80 -11.49 15.98
N SER A 2 13.87 -11.14 14.69
CA SER A 2 14.65 -9.96 14.29
C SER A 2 14.01 -8.68 14.83
N THR A 3 14.82 -7.88 15.52
CA THR A 3 14.54 -6.48 15.88
C THR A 3 15.52 -5.53 15.21
N GLY A 4 16.28 -6.03 14.23
CA GLY A 4 17.34 -5.31 13.53
C GLY A 4 16.82 -4.47 12.37
N ALA A 5 17.75 -3.99 11.54
CA ALA A 5 17.45 -3.09 10.42
C ALA A 5 16.61 -3.72 9.29
N ASN A 6 16.23 -4.98 9.37
CA ASN A 6 15.31 -5.64 8.43
C ASN A 6 13.91 -5.94 9.03
N ALA A 7 13.65 -5.56 10.28
CA ALA A 7 12.34 -5.77 10.89
C ALA A 7 11.29 -4.84 10.27
N SER A 8 10.14 -5.41 9.90
CA SER A 8 9.00 -4.77 9.25
C SER A 8 7.70 -5.52 9.54
N LEU A 9 6.57 -5.08 8.97
CA LEU A 9 5.30 -5.80 9.01
C LEU A 9 5.40 -7.23 8.45
N PHE A 10 6.30 -7.49 7.51
CA PHE A 10 6.45 -8.79 6.85
C PHE A 10 7.64 -9.61 7.37
N HIS A 11 8.41 -9.08 8.34
CA HIS A 11 9.56 -9.78 8.89
C HIS A 11 9.89 -9.33 10.33
N GLY A 12 10.20 -10.27 11.22
CA GLY A 12 10.67 -9.96 12.57
C GLY A 12 9.56 -9.59 13.55
N ALA A 13 9.87 -8.73 14.52
CA ALA A 13 8.96 -8.43 15.62
C ALA A 13 7.61 -7.84 15.22
N PRO A 14 7.54 -6.84 14.32
CA PRO A 14 6.26 -6.25 13.95
C PRO A 14 5.34 -7.26 13.23
N GLY A 15 5.89 -8.10 12.36
CA GLY A 15 5.14 -9.19 11.72
C GLY A 15 4.64 -10.24 12.71
N LEU A 16 5.46 -10.62 13.71
CA LEU A 16 5.03 -11.54 14.75
C LEU A 16 3.93 -10.91 15.63
N GLU A 17 4.05 -9.64 15.99
CA GLU A 17 3.00 -8.91 16.72
C GLU A 17 1.69 -8.94 15.94
N PHE A 18 1.76 -8.63 14.64
CA PHE A 18 0.60 -8.64 13.77
C PHE A 18 -0.08 -10.01 13.83
N VAL A 19 0.62 -11.10 13.51
CA VAL A 19 0.03 -12.45 13.50
C VAL A 19 -0.52 -12.87 14.86
N LEU A 20 0.24 -12.70 15.95
CA LEU A 20 -0.20 -13.06 17.30
C LEU A 20 -1.46 -12.29 17.72
N SER A 21 -1.55 -11.00 17.38
CA SER A 21 -2.74 -10.19 17.69
C SER A 21 -3.99 -10.68 16.97
N ARG A 22 -3.86 -11.16 15.73
CA ARG A 22 -4.98 -11.73 14.94
C ARG A 22 -5.38 -13.13 15.42
N ALA A 23 -4.43 -13.85 16.02
CA ALA A 23 -4.66 -15.16 16.64
C ALA A 23 -5.13 -15.08 18.12
N GLY A 24 -5.39 -13.88 18.64
CA GLY A 24 -5.84 -13.67 20.03
C GLY A 24 -4.80 -14.06 21.09
N GLN A 25 -3.51 -14.06 20.74
CA GLN A 25 -2.41 -14.46 21.62
C GLN A 25 -1.83 -13.27 22.39
N ASP A 26 -1.12 -13.54 23.50
CA ASP A 26 -0.39 -12.50 24.24
C ASP A 26 0.71 -11.88 23.35
N THR A 27 0.70 -10.57 23.25
CA THR A 27 1.62 -9.78 22.41
C THR A 27 2.54 -8.87 23.21
N ARG A 28 2.49 -8.88 24.55
CA ARG A 28 3.22 -7.90 25.40
C ARG A 28 4.72 -7.83 25.08
N SER A 29 5.43 -8.95 25.10
CA SER A 29 6.87 -9.00 24.85
C SER A 29 7.26 -8.58 23.44
N VAL A 30 6.39 -8.85 22.46
CA VAL A 30 6.61 -8.52 21.05
C VAL A 30 6.29 -7.05 20.76
N ARG A 31 5.28 -6.47 21.42
CA ARG A 31 4.93 -5.04 21.34
C ARG A 31 6.10 -4.15 21.72
N ASP A 32 6.79 -4.46 22.81
CA ASP A 32 7.97 -3.69 23.24
C ASP A 32 9.10 -3.74 22.20
N ALA A 33 9.28 -4.92 21.58
CA ALA A 33 10.25 -5.10 20.51
C ALA A 33 9.87 -4.31 19.24
N THR A 34 8.60 -4.34 18.84
CA THR A 34 8.07 -3.52 17.74
C THR A 34 8.26 -2.03 18.02
N ASP A 35 7.96 -1.56 19.23
CA ASP A 35 8.10 -0.16 19.60
C ASP A 35 9.56 0.31 19.55
N ARG A 36 10.53 -0.56 19.89
CA ARG A 36 11.96 -0.27 19.68
C ARG A 36 12.31 -0.14 18.19
N VAL A 37 11.79 -1.03 17.34
CA VAL A 37 11.97 -0.94 15.88
C VAL A 37 11.39 0.37 15.34
N VAL A 38 10.17 0.73 15.75
CA VAL A 38 9.51 1.97 15.33
C VAL A 38 10.31 3.21 15.74
N ARG A 39 10.78 3.28 16.99
CA ARG A 39 11.60 4.43 17.46
C ARG A 39 12.91 4.54 16.67
N ALA A 40 13.58 3.43 16.41
CA ALA A 40 14.81 3.43 15.63
C ALA A 40 14.58 3.92 14.18
N ARG A 41 13.48 3.49 13.55
CA ARG A 41 13.10 3.93 12.19
C ARG A 41 12.74 5.41 12.14
N LEU A 42 11.95 5.89 13.10
CA LEU A 42 11.61 7.31 13.21
C LEU A 42 12.87 8.15 13.43
N GLY A 43 13.79 7.72 14.29
CA GLY A 43 15.06 8.41 14.51
C GLY A 43 15.90 8.50 13.23
N ALA A 44 16.02 7.39 12.48
CA ALA A 44 16.73 7.37 11.21
C ALA A 44 16.09 8.29 10.14
N ALA A 45 14.76 8.28 10.04
CA ALA A 45 14.02 9.15 9.12
C ALA A 45 14.12 10.64 9.50
N GLN A 46 14.18 10.95 10.80
CA GLN A 46 14.41 12.32 11.28
C GLN A 46 15.81 12.80 10.95
N GLU A 47 16.84 11.97 11.16
CA GLU A 47 18.22 12.32 10.85
C GLU A 47 18.42 12.56 9.35
N GLN A 48 17.86 11.68 8.50
CA GLN A 48 17.86 11.86 7.05
C GLN A 48 17.15 13.17 6.65
N GLY A 49 16.01 13.49 7.26
CA GLY A 49 15.31 14.75 6.98
C GLY A 49 16.13 15.99 7.34
N ARG A 50 16.98 15.92 8.37
CA ARG A 50 17.86 17.02 8.79
C ARG A 50 19.08 17.18 7.89
N SER A 51 19.57 16.09 7.28
CA SER A 51 20.70 16.12 6.36
C SER A 51 20.33 16.51 4.93
N GLY A 52 19.02 16.60 4.62
CA GLY A 52 18.53 16.95 3.28
C GLY A 52 18.76 15.85 2.23
N VAL A 53 19.18 14.65 2.65
CA VAL A 53 19.32 13.48 1.76
C VAL A 53 17.93 13.01 1.35
N LEU A 54 17.74 12.47 0.15
CA LEU A 54 16.44 11.92 -0.25
C LEU A 54 16.08 10.64 0.53
N PRO A 55 14.78 10.36 0.74
CA PRO A 55 14.39 9.10 1.37
C PRO A 55 14.63 7.90 0.44
N THR A 56 14.83 6.73 1.03
CA THR A 56 14.76 5.44 0.33
C THR A 56 13.37 4.81 0.49
N PRO A 57 12.92 3.91 -0.41
CA PRO A 57 11.60 3.29 -0.30
C PRO A 57 11.45 2.57 1.04
N ALA A 58 12.50 1.88 1.49
CA ALA A 58 12.51 1.15 2.76
C ALA A 58 12.32 2.01 4.02
N GLN A 59 12.38 3.34 3.92
CA GLN A 59 12.06 4.23 5.04
C GLN A 59 10.56 4.47 5.17
N PHE A 60 9.83 4.61 4.06
CA PHE A 60 8.43 5.01 4.08
C PHE A 60 7.45 3.92 3.65
N ASP A 61 7.89 2.92 2.90
CA ASP A 61 6.99 1.99 2.23
C ASP A 61 6.25 1.01 3.16
N LEU A 62 5.35 0.21 2.55
CA LEU A 62 4.55 -0.77 3.24
C LEU A 62 5.36 -2.03 3.60
N ILE A 63 6.24 -2.51 2.71
CA ILE A 63 6.90 -3.81 2.88
C ILE A 63 8.01 -3.77 3.95
N ARG A 64 8.80 -2.70 3.97
CA ARG A 64 10.00 -2.52 4.80
C ARG A 64 9.91 -1.30 5.73
N GLY A 65 9.14 -0.29 5.34
CA GLY A 65 9.15 1.03 5.94
C GLY A 65 8.11 1.33 7.01
N LEU A 66 8.03 2.62 7.33
CA LEU A 66 7.19 3.16 8.38
C LEU A 66 5.69 3.01 8.08
N THR A 67 5.26 2.88 6.82
CA THR A 67 3.86 2.58 6.49
C THR A 67 3.46 1.20 7.01
N GLY A 68 4.27 0.16 6.80
CA GLY A 68 3.97 -1.17 7.33
C GLY A 68 3.94 -1.19 8.87
N LEU A 69 4.87 -0.49 9.50
CA LEU A 69 4.87 -0.37 10.96
C LEU A 69 3.65 0.41 11.48
N GLY A 70 3.25 1.47 10.80
CA GLY A 70 2.02 2.21 11.08
C GLY A 70 0.78 1.33 10.97
N ALA A 71 0.73 0.44 9.98
CA ALA A 71 -0.35 -0.54 9.84
C ALA A 71 -0.46 -1.46 11.07
N VAL A 72 0.68 -1.98 11.57
CA VAL A 72 0.71 -2.79 12.81
C VAL A 72 0.13 -2.00 13.98
N LEU A 73 0.65 -0.78 14.22
CA LEU A 73 0.22 0.07 15.33
C LEU A 73 -1.27 0.45 15.25
N LEU A 74 -1.79 0.68 14.04
CA LEU A 74 -3.19 1.00 13.80
C LEU A 74 -4.13 -0.18 14.11
N THR A 75 -3.60 -1.41 14.25
CA THR A 75 -4.40 -2.58 14.64
C THR A 75 -4.44 -2.85 16.14
N ARG A 76 -3.75 -2.05 16.96
CA ARG A 76 -3.79 -2.17 18.42
C ARG A 76 -5.10 -1.60 18.97
N GLU A 77 -5.63 -2.23 20.01
CA GLU A 77 -6.80 -1.72 20.75
C GLU A 77 -6.45 -0.42 21.51
N THR A 78 -5.28 -0.39 22.15
CA THR A 78 -4.75 0.81 22.78
C THR A 78 -3.87 1.57 21.80
N THR A 79 -4.19 2.84 21.58
CA THR A 79 -3.42 3.75 20.73
C THR A 79 -1.97 3.82 21.16
N SER A 80 -1.06 3.52 20.23
CA SER A 80 0.38 3.74 20.45
C SER A 80 0.71 5.24 20.29
N PRO A 81 1.48 5.84 21.22
CA PRO A 81 1.96 7.22 21.07
C PRO A 81 2.96 7.39 19.90
N LEU A 82 3.41 6.29 19.31
CA LEU A 82 4.29 6.30 18.12
C LEU A 82 3.50 6.45 16.82
N LEU A 83 2.21 6.10 16.79
CA LEU A 83 1.41 6.17 15.56
C LEU A 83 1.32 7.62 15.02
N PRO A 84 1.00 8.65 15.82
CA PRO A 84 1.01 10.03 15.32
C PRO A 84 2.36 10.49 14.77
N GLN A 85 3.48 9.97 15.27
CA GLN A 85 4.82 10.30 14.78
C GLN A 85 5.09 9.69 13.39
N ILE A 86 4.61 8.45 13.17
CA ILE A 86 4.63 7.81 11.85
C ILE A 86 3.78 8.61 10.87
N LEU A 87 2.53 8.92 11.23
CA LEU A 87 1.63 9.70 10.38
C LEU A 87 2.25 11.05 10.04
N ALA A 88 2.83 11.76 11.02
CA ALA A 88 3.50 13.04 10.77
C ALA A 88 4.72 12.92 9.84
N TYR A 89 5.46 11.80 9.85
CA TYR A 89 6.51 11.56 8.86
C TYR A 89 5.95 11.34 7.46
N LEU A 90 4.93 10.49 7.32
CA LEU A 90 4.31 10.20 6.02
C LEU A 90 3.62 11.43 5.44
N VAL A 91 3.03 12.27 6.30
CA VAL A 91 2.54 13.59 5.92
C VAL A 91 3.66 14.36 5.25
N ARG A 92 4.82 14.58 5.91
CA ARG A 92 5.92 15.38 5.32
C ARG A 92 6.34 14.98 3.90
N LEU A 93 6.17 13.72 3.50
CA LEU A 93 6.47 13.27 2.13
C LEU A 93 5.61 13.97 1.06
N ALA A 94 4.40 14.44 1.39
CA ALA A 94 3.56 15.15 0.43
C ALA A 94 4.05 16.57 0.11
N TRP A 95 5.06 17.07 0.81
CA TRP A 95 5.63 18.39 0.57
C TRP A 95 6.81 18.24 -0.38
N PRO A 96 6.90 19.06 -1.44
CA PRO A 96 7.96 18.93 -2.41
C PRO A 96 9.33 19.28 -1.82
N VAL A 97 10.37 18.73 -2.45
CA VAL A 97 11.79 18.96 -2.13
C VAL A 97 12.54 19.36 -3.40
N ASP A 98 13.64 20.08 -3.25
CA ASP A 98 14.55 20.34 -4.37
C ASP A 98 15.43 19.12 -4.61
N PHE A 99 15.47 18.66 -5.87
CA PHE A 99 16.44 17.68 -6.33
C PHE A 99 17.09 18.18 -7.61
N THR A 100 18.37 18.53 -7.53
CA THR A 100 19.17 18.99 -8.67
C THR A 100 18.55 20.20 -9.39
N GLY A 101 17.90 21.11 -8.65
CA GLY A 101 17.21 22.28 -9.23
C GLY A 101 15.82 22.00 -9.80
N HIS A 102 15.28 20.78 -9.59
CA HIS A 102 13.91 20.41 -9.92
C HIS A 102 13.09 20.25 -8.64
N GLU A 103 11.88 20.81 -8.63
CA GLU A 103 10.91 20.52 -7.58
C GLU A 103 10.32 19.11 -7.80
N VAL A 104 10.57 18.21 -6.85
CA VAL A 104 10.11 16.82 -6.89
C VAL A 104 9.29 16.51 -5.63
N PRO A 105 8.38 15.50 -5.66
CA PRO A 105 7.65 15.13 -4.45
C PRO A 105 8.59 14.68 -3.33
N GLY A 106 8.20 14.87 -2.07
CA GLY A 106 9.03 14.54 -0.91
C GLY A 106 9.30 13.04 -0.70
N TRP A 107 8.67 12.15 -1.48
CA TRP A 107 9.00 10.72 -1.55
C TRP A 107 9.90 10.35 -2.74
N TRP A 108 10.52 11.33 -3.41
CA TRP A 108 11.51 11.07 -4.46
C TRP A 108 12.68 10.26 -3.91
N SER A 109 13.06 9.19 -4.61
CA SER A 109 14.14 8.30 -4.19
C SER A 109 15.17 8.10 -5.29
N SER A 110 16.44 8.07 -4.92
CA SER A 110 17.56 7.67 -5.81
C SER A 110 17.81 6.16 -5.84
N THR A 111 17.05 5.38 -5.05
CA THR A 111 17.19 3.92 -4.94
C THR A 111 15.85 3.23 -5.17
N GLY A 112 15.87 2.10 -5.87
CA GLY A 112 14.70 1.26 -6.09
C GLY A 112 14.36 0.38 -4.88
N PRO A 113 13.29 -0.43 -4.99
CA PRO A 113 12.77 -1.25 -3.88
C PRO A 113 13.76 -2.27 -3.30
N CYS A 114 14.69 -2.74 -4.13
CA CYS A 114 15.74 -3.69 -3.78
C CYS A 114 17.08 -2.99 -3.54
N ASP A 115 17.04 -1.68 -3.22
CA ASP A 115 18.19 -0.82 -2.97
C ASP A 115 19.11 -0.66 -4.20
N GLU A 116 18.60 -0.95 -5.41
CA GLU A 116 19.32 -0.71 -6.66
C GLU A 116 19.42 0.79 -6.96
N GLU A 117 20.56 1.24 -7.50
CA GLU A 117 20.72 2.64 -7.89
C GLU A 117 19.81 2.97 -9.08
N MET A 118 19.09 4.09 -8.97
CA MET A 118 18.25 4.64 -10.04
C MET A 118 18.72 6.05 -10.37
N PRO A 119 19.64 6.21 -11.35
CA PRO A 119 20.15 7.52 -11.74
C PRO A 119 19.02 8.49 -12.11
N GLY A 120 19.07 9.71 -11.58
CA GLY A 120 18.00 10.71 -11.73
C GLY A 120 16.82 10.52 -10.77
N GLY A 121 16.77 9.41 -10.05
CA GLY A 121 15.73 9.09 -9.08
C GLY A 121 14.34 8.93 -9.68
N HIS A 122 13.37 8.69 -8.80
CA HIS A 122 11.98 8.47 -9.19
C HIS A 122 11.00 8.73 -8.06
N ALA A 123 9.74 8.98 -8.43
CA ALA A 123 8.58 8.87 -7.57
C ALA A 123 7.85 7.55 -7.85
N ASN A 124 7.89 6.63 -6.88
CA ASN A 124 7.24 5.33 -6.97
C ASN A 124 5.73 5.46 -6.69
N LEU A 125 4.89 4.91 -7.57
CA LEU A 125 3.43 4.96 -7.46
C LEU A 125 2.84 3.81 -6.63
N GLY A 126 3.51 2.66 -6.57
CA GLY A 126 2.96 1.39 -6.08
C GLY A 126 2.51 1.39 -4.62
N VAL A 127 1.67 0.41 -4.25
CA VAL A 127 1.21 0.23 -2.86
C VAL A 127 2.33 -0.36 -2.00
N ALA A 128 3.10 -1.31 -2.55
CA ALA A 128 4.11 -2.03 -1.79
C ALA A 128 5.30 -1.13 -1.41
N HIS A 129 5.79 -0.33 -2.35
CA HIS A 129 7.04 0.42 -2.24
C HIS A 129 6.93 1.91 -2.60
N GLY A 130 5.74 2.37 -2.97
CA GLY A 130 5.49 3.73 -3.43
C GLY A 130 4.47 4.48 -2.59
N VAL A 131 4.03 5.63 -3.11
CA VAL A 131 3.19 6.60 -2.41
C VAL A 131 1.77 6.10 -2.13
N ALA A 132 1.26 5.13 -2.91
CA ALA A 132 -0.07 4.57 -2.67
C ALA A 132 -0.18 3.83 -1.32
N GLY A 133 0.94 3.32 -0.78
CA GLY A 133 0.99 2.74 0.57
C GLY A 133 0.76 3.79 1.68
N PRO A 134 1.62 4.83 1.78
CA PRO A 134 1.41 5.97 2.66
C PRO A 134 0.01 6.58 2.54
N LEU A 135 -0.48 6.80 1.31
CA LEU A 135 -1.84 7.32 1.07
C LEU A 135 -2.90 6.43 1.74
N ALA A 136 -2.85 5.12 1.53
CA ALA A 136 -3.80 4.19 2.13
C ALA A 136 -3.73 4.21 3.66
N LEU A 137 -2.54 4.21 4.26
CA LEU A 137 -2.40 4.27 5.71
C LEU A 137 -2.93 5.59 6.29
N LEU A 138 -2.57 6.74 5.71
CA LEU A 138 -3.06 8.06 6.15
C LEU A 138 -4.60 8.12 6.09
N SER A 139 -5.18 7.58 5.01
CA SER A 139 -6.63 7.54 4.83
C SER A 139 -7.32 6.61 5.83
N LEU A 140 -6.76 5.41 6.07
CA LEU A 140 -7.26 4.48 7.08
C LEU A 140 -7.15 5.03 8.51
N ALA A 141 -6.06 5.72 8.82
CA ALA A 141 -5.88 6.39 10.10
C ALA A 141 -6.94 7.49 10.29
N ALA A 142 -7.18 8.32 9.27
CA ALA A 142 -8.21 9.36 9.30
C ALA A 142 -9.62 8.77 9.50
N ARG A 143 -9.97 7.70 8.78
CA ARG A 143 -11.25 6.96 8.95
C ARG A 143 -11.44 6.42 10.37
N ARG A 144 -10.34 6.09 11.07
CA ARG A 144 -10.35 5.62 12.48
C ARG A 144 -10.25 6.77 13.50
N GLY A 145 -10.34 8.02 13.06
CA GLY A 145 -10.26 9.20 13.94
C GLY A 145 -8.85 9.61 14.34
N TYR A 146 -7.80 9.00 13.77
CA TYR A 146 -6.42 9.42 13.98
C TYR A 146 -6.01 10.45 12.95
N GLN A 147 -5.86 11.70 13.40
CA GLN A 147 -5.44 12.81 12.57
C GLN A 147 -4.25 13.55 13.17
N VAL A 148 -3.29 13.92 12.31
CA VAL A 148 -2.19 14.82 12.62
C VAL A 148 -2.24 16.06 11.73
N PRO A 149 -1.58 17.17 12.10
CA PRO A 149 -1.56 18.38 11.27
C PRO A 149 -1.14 18.09 9.83
N GLY A 150 -1.87 18.66 8.86
CA GLY A 150 -1.59 18.50 7.43
C GLY A 150 -2.05 17.17 6.81
N GLN A 151 -2.58 16.22 7.58
CA GLN A 151 -2.92 14.89 7.06
C GLN A 151 -3.94 14.90 5.92
N MET A 152 -5.01 15.69 6.01
CA MET A 152 -6.01 15.77 4.93
C MET A 152 -5.44 16.40 3.65
N VAL A 153 -4.56 17.39 3.79
CA VAL A 153 -3.85 18.01 2.65
C VAL A 153 -2.90 17.00 2.01
N ALA A 154 -2.17 16.22 2.81
CA ALA A 154 -1.29 15.17 2.31
C ALA A 154 -2.06 14.12 1.50
N ILE A 155 -3.24 13.70 1.99
CA ILE A 155 -4.12 12.75 1.30
C ILE A 155 -4.54 13.33 -0.06
N GLU A 156 -4.95 14.60 -0.13
CA GLU A 156 -5.34 15.23 -1.40
C GLU A 156 -4.17 15.33 -2.38
N VAL A 157 -2.98 15.76 -1.92
CA VAL A 157 -1.78 15.89 -2.76
C VAL A 157 -1.35 14.53 -3.33
N MET A 158 -1.26 13.51 -2.48
CA MET A 158 -0.89 12.16 -2.93
C MET A 158 -1.95 11.58 -3.88
N THR A 159 -3.24 11.86 -3.64
CA THR A 159 -4.33 11.45 -4.53
C THR A 159 -4.20 12.12 -5.90
N GLY A 160 -4.01 13.44 -5.93
CA GLY A 160 -3.83 14.21 -7.15
C GLY A 160 -2.62 13.74 -7.96
N TRP A 161 -1.51 13.39 -7.29
CA TRP A 161 -0.35 12.81 -7.94
C TRP A 161 -0.68 11.48 -8.65
N LEU A 162 -1.37 10.55 -7.97
CA LEU A 162 -1.80 9.28 -8.56
C LEU A 162 -2.84 9.44 -9.68
N GLU A 163 -3.57 10.57 -9.71
CA GLU A 163 -4.50 10.90 -10.79
C GLU A 163 -3.81 11.50 -12.00
N GLN A 164 -2.77 12.29 -11.77
CA GLN A 164 -1.97 12.93 -12.80
C GLN A 164 -1.05 11.94 -13.50
N TYR A 165 -0.42 11.04 -12.75
CA TYR A 165 0.57 10.10 -13.27
C TYR A 165 0.03 8.67 -13.25
N ARG A 166 -0.41 8.18 -14.42
CA ARG A 166 -1.18 6.94 -14.53
C ARG A 166 -0.45 5.78 -15.19
N GLY A 167 0.76 5.99 -15.73
CA GLY A 167 1.51 4.88 -16.32
C GLY A 167 2.94 4.76 -15.81
N GLY A 168 3.40 3.51 -15.88
CA GLY A 168 4.62 3.05 -15.24
C GLY A 168 4.44 2.82 -13.74
N TYR A 169 5.47 2.24 -13.12
CA TYR A 169 5.57 2.09 -11.66
C TYR A 169 6.32 3.25 -11.01
N TRP A 170 7.07 4.01 -11.82
CA TRP A 170 8.00 5.03 -11.39
C TRP A 170 7.89 6.22 -12.32
N ILE A 171 7.79 7.41 -11.75
CA ILE A 171 7.85 8.68 -12.47
C ILE A 171 9.27 9.20 -12.33
N THR A 172 9.98 9.29 -13.46
CA THR A 172 11.37 9.77 -13.53
C THR A 172 11.41 11.28 -13.79
N LEU A 173 12.59 11.91 -13.66
CA LEU A 173 12.78 13.32 -14.02
C LEU A 173 12.38 13.61 -15.47
N GLY A 174 12.62 12.67 -16.38
CA GLY A 174 12.17 12.77 -17.77
C GLY A 174 10.65 12.86 -17.87
N ASN A 175 9.93 12.02 -17.13
CA ASN A 175 8.46 12.07 -17.08
C ASN A 175 7.93 13.38 -16.48
N LEU A 176 8.60 13.92 -15.45
CA LEU A 176 8.23 15.22 -14.89
C LEU A 176 8.40 16.35 -15.90
N SER A 177 9.47 16.30 -16.71
CA SER A 177 9.80 17.34 -17.68
C SER A 177 8.91 17.27 -18.94
N SER A 178 8.59 16.06 -19.40
CA SER A 178 7.71 15.81 -20.55
C SER A 178 6.22 16.01 -20.24
N GLY A 179 5.83 15.93 -18.96
CA GLY A 179 4.44 15.99 -18.54
C GLY A 179 3.73 14.62 -18.52
N PRO A 180 2.50 14.57 -17.99
CA PRO A 180 1.79 13.32 -17.72
C PRO A 180 1.34 12.56 -18.97
N GLU A 181 1.14 13.24 -20.10
CA GLU A 181 0.69 12.62 -21.36
C GLU A 181 1.72 11.60 -21.90
N ASP A 182 3.01 11.84 -21.66
CA ASP A 182 4.09 10.92 -22.03
C ASP A 182 4.26 9.74 -21.06
N THR A 183 3.41 9.65 -20.03
CA THR A 183 3.43 8.53 -19.08
C THR A 183 2.49 7.40 -19.43
N GLU A 184 1.74 7.46 -20.55
CA GLU A 184 0.91 6.34 -21.00
C GLU A 184 1.74 5.08 -21.29
N ALA A 185 1.87 4.24 -20.27
CA ALA A 185 2.57 2.97 -20.35
C ALA A 185 1.68 1.88 -20.95
N PRO A 186 2.26 0.81 -21.52
CA PRO A 186 1.51 -0.37 -21.89
C PRO A 186 0.66 -0.89 -20.73
N SER A 187 -0.49 -1.46 -21.05
CA SER A 187 -1.37 -2.14 -20.09
C SER A 187 -0.53 -3.02 -19.16
N SER A 188 -0.51 -2.67 -17.87
CA SER A 188 0.24 -3.39 -16.83
C SER A 188 -0.68 -4.36 -16.11
N ARG A 189 -0.08 -5.39 -15.51
CA ARG A 189 -0.80 -6.35 -14.68
C ARG A 189 -1.54 -5.58 -13.57
N PRO A 190 -2.86 -5.75 -13.39
CA PRO A 190 -3.66 -5.01 -12.41
C PRO A 190 -3.46 -5.54 -10.98
N SER A 191 -2.20 -5.73 -10.58
CA SER A 191 -1.80 -6.25 -9.28
C SER A 191 -2.09 -5.27 -8.15
N TRP A 192 -2.10 -5.78 -6.91
CA TRP A 192 -2.17 -4.95 -5.71
C TRP A 192 -0.86 -4.18 -5.47
N CYS A 193 0.30 -4.82 -5.59
CA CYS A 193 1.58 -4.20 -5.20
C CYS A 193 2.01 -3.06 -6.15
N TYR A 194 1.89 -3.27 -7.45
CA TYR A 194 2.30 -2.40 -8.55
C TYR A 194 1.32 -2.55 -9.71
N GLY A 195 0.09 -2.10 -9.51
CA GLY A 195 -0.93 -2.18 -10.53
C GLY A 195 -2.08 -1.25 -10.25
N GLU A 196 -2.83 -0.97 -11.31
CA GLU A 196 -3.93 -0.01 -11.29
C GLU A 196 -4.97 -0.32 -10.21
N LEU A 197 -5.25 -1.60 -9.94
CA LEU A 197 -6.21 -1.99 -8.91
C LEU A 197 -5.74 -1.61 -7.50
N GLY A 198 -4.44 -1.73 -7.21
CA GLY A 198 -3.85 -1.25 -5.96
C GLY A 198 -3.96 0.28 -5.82
N LEU A 199 -3.67 1.01 -6.89
CA LEU A 199 -3.80 2.48 -6.92
C LEU A 199 -5.25 2.92 -6.71
N LEU A 200 -6.19 2.26 -7.38
CA LEU A 200 -7.63 2.52 -7.23
C LEU A 200 -8.08 2.24 -5.81
N ARG A 201 -7.63 1.16 -5.15
CA ARG A 201 -7.99 0.92 -3.75
C ARG A 201 -7.45 2.01 -2.81
N SER A 202 -6.21 2.45 -3.00
CA SER A 202 -5.65 3.55 -2.20
C SER A 202 -6.41 4.86 -2.39
N ARG A 203 -6.78 5.19 -3.63
CA ARG A 203 -7.63 6.36 -3.95
C ARG A 203 -9.04 6.22 -3.38
N HIS A 204 -9.61 5.01 -3.40
CA HIS A 204 -10.92 4.74 -2.83
C HIS A 204 -10.95 5.03 -1.33
N LEU A 205 -9.92 4.59 -0.60
CA LEU A 205 -9.75 4.91 0.83
C LEU A 205 -9.61 6.40 1.08
N ALA A 206 -8.89 7.12 0.21
CA ALA A 206 -8.73 8.57 0.28
C ALA A 206 -10.07 9.30 0.12
N CYS A 207 -10.91 8.87 -0.83
CA CYS A 207 -12.24 9.45 -1.05
C CYS A 207 -13.09 9.39 0.23
N PHE A 208 -13.08 8.25 0.95
CA PHE A 208 -13.79 8.14 2.23
C PHE A 208 -13.19 9.01 3.33
N ALA A 209 -11.86 9.13 3.40
CA ALA A 209 -11.23 10.02 4.36
C ALA A 209 -11.59 11.49 4.11
N LEU A 210 -11.74 11.87 2.85
CA LEU A 210 -12.11 13.22 2.40
C LEU A 210 -13.62 13.48 2.39
N GLY A 211 -14.45 12.44 2.54
CA GLY A 211 -15.91 12.55 2.47
C GLY A 211 -16.46 12.74 1.05
N ASP A 212 -15.70 12.38 0.01
CA ASP A 212 -16.07 12.56 -1.40
C ASP A 212 -16.67 11.27 -2.00
N SER A 213 -17.99 11.11 -1.81
CA SER A 213 -18.73 9.94 -2.33
C SER A 213 -18.81 9.90 -3.86
N ILE A 214 -18.74 11.05 -4.55
CA ILE A 214 -18.80 11.12 -6.02
C ILE A 214 -17.49 10.59 -6.59
N ARG A 215 -16.34 11.04 -6.04
CA ARG A 215 -15.03 10.52 -6.43
C ARG A 215 -14.87 9.05 -6.06
N ALA A 216 -15.44 8.60 -4.94
CA ALA A 216 -15.48 7.17 -4.59
C ALA A 216 -16.18 6.32 -5.66
N ALA A 217 -17.41 6.70 -6.07
CA ALA A 217 -18.15 5.99 -7.11
C ALA A 217 -17.41 5.95 -8.46
N ALA A 218 -16.72 7.04 -8.84
CA ALA A 218 -15.90 7.05 -10.05
C ALA A 218 -14.69 6.10 -9.98
N VAL A 219 -14.07 5.98 -8.80
CA VAL A 219 -12.98 5.02 -8.55
C VAL A 219 -13.50 3.58 -8.56
N GLU A 220 -14.70 3.33 -8.04
CA GLU A 220 -15.36 2.02 -8.07
C GLU A 220 -15.65 1.58 -9.51
N ALA A 221 -16.25 2.45 -10.34
CA ALA A 221 -16.51 2.17 -11.74
C ALA A 221 -15.22 1.82 -12.51
N ALA A 222 -14.15 2.61 -12.30
CA ALA A 222 -12.85 2.33 -12.91
C ALA A 222 -12.27 0.98 -12.45
N ALA A 223 -12.50 0.56 -11.20
CA ALA A 223 -12.09 -0.75 -10.73
C ALA A 223 -12.89 -1.88 -11.40
N VAL A 224 -14.21 -1.72 -11.56
CA VAL A 224 -15.04 -2.69 -12.30
C VAL A 224 -14.58 -2.81 -13.75
N ASP A 225 -14.23 -1.71 -14.42
CA ASP A 225 -13.67 -1.72 -15.77
C ASP A 225 -12.36 -2.52 -15.83
N VAL A 226 -11.43 -2.28 -14.90
CA VAL A 226 -10.18 -3.06 -14.80
C VAL A 226 -10.43 -4.54 -14.56
N LEU A 227 -11.41 -4.88 -13.71
CA LEU A 227 -11.73 -6.25 -13.33
C LEU A 227 -12.54 -7.01 -14.40
N THR A 228 -13.08 -6.31 -15.41
CA THR A 228 -13.83 -6.91 -16.53
C THR A 228 -13.05 -6.90 -17.85
N ASP A 229 -11.97 -6.12 -17.95
CA ASP A 229 -11.13 -6.07 -19.14
C ASP A 229 -10.29 -7.35 -19.33
N SER A 230 -10.72 -8.18 -20.27
CA SER A 230 -10.03 -9.42 -20.63
C SER A 230 -8.57 -9.23 -21.08
N ARG A 231 -8.19 -8.08 -21.66
CA ARG A 231 -6.78 -7.81 -22.03
C ARG A 231 -5.91 -7.67 -20.79
N ARG A 232 -6.37 -6.92 -19.79
CA ARG A 232 -5.66 -6.72 -18.51
C ARG A 232 -5.60 -8.00 -17.72
N LEU A 233 -6.71 -8.73 -17.64
CA LEU A 233 -6.78 -9.99 -16.90
C LEU A 233 -5.89 -11.09 -17.48
N ARG A 234 -5.53 -11.04 -18.77
CA ARG A 234 -4.54 -11.96 -19.37
C ARG A 234 -3.12 -11.76 -18.86
N LEU A 235 -2.81 -10.62 -18.22
CA LEU A 235 -1.50 -10.32 -17.65
C LEU A 235 -1.32 -10.89 -16.23
N VAL A 236 -2.38 -11.43 -15.63
CA VAL A 236 -2.33 -12.06 -14.30
C VAL A 236 -1.92 -13.52 -14.45
N THR A 237 -0.71 -13.84 -14.00
CA THR A 237 -0.04 -15.12 -14.30
C THR A 237 -0.03 -16.11 -13.13
N ASP A 238 -0.40 -15.70 -11.93
CA ASP A 238 -0.33 -16.52 -10.72
C ASP A 238 -1.48 -16.24 -9.75
N ALA A 239 -1.58 -17.05 -8.70
CA ALA A 239 -2.62 -16.99 -7.69
C ALA A 239 -2.22 -16.20 -6.42
N SER A 240 -1.07 -15.53 -6.40
CA SER A 240 -0.56 -14.86 -5.19
C SER A 240 -1.40 -13.66 -4.73
N LEU A 241 -1.21 -13.25 -3.47
CA LEU A 241 -1.76 -11.99 -2.94
C LEU A 241 -1.04 -10.77 -3.50
N CYS A 242 0.29 -10.84 -3.60
CA CYS A 242 1.12 -9.71 -3.99
C CYS A 242 0.72 -9.20 -5.39
N HIS A 243 0.56 -10.12 -6.34
CA HIS A 243 0.37 -9.75 -7.73
C HIS A 243 -0.44 -10.74 -8.57
N GLY A 244 -1.14 -11.67 -7.92
CA GLY A 244 -1.98 -12.67 -8.57
C GLY A 244 -3.47 -12.50 -8.30
N TRP A 245 -4.23 -13.53 -8.67
CA TRP A 245 -5.69 -13.56 -8.53
C TRP A 245 -6.20 -13.32 -7.10
N ALA A 246 -5.48 -13.78 -6.08
CA ALA A 246 -5.88 -13.57 -4.70
C ALA A 246 -5.83 -12.09 -4.31
N GLY A 247 -4.82 -11.35 -4.77
CA GLY A 247 -4.74 -9.90 -4.56
C GLY A 247 -5.92 -9.17 -5.20
N LEU A 248 -6.22 -9.51 -6.45
CA LEU A 248 -7.37 -8.94 -7.18
C LEU A 248 -8.69 -9.20 -6.45
N LEU A 249 -8.92 -10.44 -6.03
CA LEU A 249 -10.15 -10.82 -5.33
C LEU A 249 -10.30 -10.11 -3.99
N THR A 250 -9.20 -9.97 -3.25
CA THR A 250 -9.17 -9.30 -1.95
C THR A 250 -9.53 -7.82 -2.10
N VAL A 251 -8.94 -7.13 -3.08
CA VAL A 251 -9.28 -5.73 -3.37
C VAL A 251 -10.72 -5.59 -3.83
N ALA A 252 -11.17 -6.42 -4.78
CA ALA A 252 -12.53 -6.34 -5.33
C ALA A 252 -13.61 -6.52 -4.24
N ARG A 253 -13.45 -7.51 -3.36
CA ARG A 253 -14.39 -7.73 -2.25
C ARG A 253 -14.40 -6.58 -1.25
N SER A 254 -13.24 -6.02 -0.95
CA SER A 254 -13.12 -4.86 -0.04
C SER A 254 -13.76 -3.60 -0.64
N MET A 255 -13.56 -3.34 -1.94
CA MET A 255 -14.25 -2.23 -2.62
C MET A 255 -15.76 -2.47 -2.67
N ALA A 256 -16.22 -3.67 -2.98
CA ALA A 256 -17.64 -4.02 -2.95
C ALA A 256 -18.26 -3.82 -1.56
N SER A 257 -17.53 -4.19 -0.49
CA SER A 257 -18.02 -4.03 0.89
C SER A 257 -18.12 -2.58 1.35
N ASP A 258 -17.30 -1.68 0.80
CA ASP A 258 -17.34 -0.25 1.09
C ASP A 258 -18.37 0.49 0.19
N SER A 259 -18.76 -0.09 -0.94
CA SER A 259 -19.57 0.55 -1.99
C SER A 259 -21.06 0.64 -1.65
N LEU A 260 -21.71 1.69 -2.17
CA LEU A 260 -23.18 1.83 -2.18
C LEU A 260 -23.84 0.99 -3.30
N ALA A 261 -23.07 0.48 -4.26
CA ALA A 261 -23.51 -0.35 -5.38
C ALA A 261 -22.71 -1.67 -5.44
N PRO A 262 -22.76 -2.51 -4.39
CA PRO A 262 -21.93 -3.73 -4.31
C PRO A 262 -22.18 -4.73 -5.44
N ASP A 263 -23.38 -4.72 -6.05
CA ASP A 263 -23.78 -5.65 -7.11
C ASP A 263 -22.95 -5.49 -8.39
N GLU A 264 -22.35 -4.32 -8.64
CA GLU A 264 -21.48 -4.09 -9.80
C GLU A 264 -20.22 -4.97 -9.75
N PHE A 265 -19.77 -5.33 -8.56
CA PHE A 265 -18.61 -6.20 -8.35
C PHE A 265 -18.96 -7.70 -8.37
N ALA A 266 -20.24 -8.07 -8.31
CA ALA A 266 -20.65 -9.47 -8.09
C ALA A 266 -20.11 -10.43 -9.18
N ARG A 267 -20.26 -10.05 -10.46
CA ARG A 267 -19.75 -10.84 -11.58
C ARG A 267 -18.22 -10.90 -11.61
N PRO A 268 -17.47 -9.77 -11.58
CA PRO A 268 -16.01 -9.81 -11.53
C PRO A 268 -15.46 -10.63 -10.36
N ILE A 269 -16.06 -10.52 -9.17
CA ILE A 269 -15.68 -11.30 -7.98
C ILE A 269 -15.85 -12.79 -8.25
N SER A 270 -16.99 -13.22 -8.80
CA SER A 270 -17.25 -14.63 -9.12
C SER A 270 -16.26 -15.18 -10.15
N ASP A 271 -15.98 -14.41 -11.21
CA ASP A 271 -15.06 -14.80 -12.27
C ASP A 271 -13.61 -14.94 -11.74
N ILE A 272 -13.15 -13.97 -10.93
CA ILE A 272 -11.82 -13.99 -10.32
C ILE A 272 -11.69 -15.12 -9.29
N GLN A 273 -12.73 -15.35 -8.48
CA GLN A 273 -12.74 -16.45 -7.52
C GLN A 273 -12.59 -17.81 -8.20
N SER A 274 -13.27 -18.01 -9.33
CA SER A 274 -13.15 -19.24 -10.12
C SER A 274 -11.73 -19.42 -10.68
N ARG A 275 -11.10 -18.35 -11.16
CA ARG A 275 -9.71 -18.38 -11.65
C ARG A 275 -8.71 -18.67 -10.53
N LEU A 276 -8.90 -18.05 -9.36
CA LEU A 276 -8.07 -18.30 -8.18
C LEU A 276 -8.14 -19.77 -7.76
N ALA A 277 -9.35 -20.33 -7.68
CA ALA A 277 -9.56 -21.73 -7.31
C ALA A 277 -8.87 -22.70 -8.28
N HIS A 278 -8.79 -22.37 -9.58
CA HIS A 278 -8.07 -23.19 -10.56
C HIS A 278 -6.54 -23.02 -10.50
N ALA A 279 -6.06 -21.85 -10.10
CA ALA A 279 -4.64 -21.50 -10.14
C ALA A 279 -3.90 -21.76 -8.81
N ILE A 280 -4.61 -21.95 -7.69
CA ILE A 280 -3.99 -22.05 -6.36
C ILE A 280 -3.00 -23.22 -6.23
N ASP A 281 -3.27 -24.35 -6.88
CA ASP A 281 -2.42 -25.54 -6.82
C ASP A 281 -1.05 -25.34 -7.51
N GLN A 282 -0.95 -24.34 -8.39
CA GLN A 282 0.29 -23.96 -9.09
C GLN A 282 1.24 -23.13 -8.20
N LEU A 283 0.82 -22.71 -7.00
CA LEU A 283 1.67 -21.95 -6.10
C LEU A 283 2.60 -22.87 -5.31
N ASP A 284 3.90 -22.87 -5.60
CA ASP A 284 4.84 -23.73 -4.89
C ASP A 284 5.18 -23.24 -3.47
N LYS A 285 5.14 -21.92 -3.26
CA LYS A 285 5.50 -21.31 -1.97
C LYS A 285 4.36 -21.48 -0.96
N PRO A 286 4.65 -21.78 0.33
CA PRO A 286 3.61 -21.93 1.35
C PRO A 286 3.18 -20.59 1.99
N GLY A 287 3.95 -19.52 1.79
CA GLY A 287 3.83 -18.26 2.55
C GLY A 287 2.58 -17.42 2.26
N PHE A 288 2.52 -16.26 2.94
CA PHE A 288 1.40 -15.33 2.86
C PHE A 288 1.34 -14.55 1.53
N LEU A 289 2.30 -13.67 1.25
CA LEU A 289 2.22 -12.75 0.09
C LEU A 289 2.26 -13.46 -1.27
N GLU A 290 3.12 -14.47 -1.41
CA GLU A 290 3.41 -15.14 -2.69
C GLU A 290 3.05 -16.62 -2.70
N GLY A 291 2.36 -17.10 -1.66
CA GLY A 291 2.17 -18.52 -1.46
C GLY A 291 0.73 -18.94 -1.16
N ARG A 292 0.57 -20.25 -1.00
CA ARG A 292 -0.72 -20.91 -0.80
C ARG A 292 -1.49 -20.40 0.41
N ALA A 293 -0.83 -20.02 1.51
CA ALA A 293 -1.54 -19.55 2.70
C ALA A 293 -2.37 -18.27 2.42
N GLY A 294 -1.80 -17.29 1.70
CA GLY A 294 -2.54 -16.08 1.35
C GLY A 294 -3.68 -16.32 0.35
N ALA A 295 -3.41 -17.17 -0.65
CA ALA A 295 -4.42 -17.56 -1.62
C ALA A 295 -5.60 -18.31 -0.97
N GLN A 296 -5.31 -19.23 -0.03
CA GLN A 296 -6.32 -19.97 0.70
C GLN A 296 -7.16 -19.06 1.62
N LEU A 297 -6.52 -18.17 2.39
CA LEU A 297 -7.22 -17.15 3.19
C LEU A 297 -8.18 -16.32 2.35
N THR A 298 -7.81 -16.05 1.10
CA THR A 298 -8.68 -15.34 0.16
C THR A 298 -9.85 -16.21 -0.29
N LEU A 299 -9.62 -17.49 -0.63
CA LEU A 299 -10.70 -18.40 -1.05
C LEU A 299 -11.71 -18.66 0.07
N ASP A 300 -11.25 -18.76 1.32
CA ASP A 300 -12.11 -18.96 2.50
C ASP A 300 -13.14 -17.82 2.67
N GLY A 301 -12.90 -16.67 2.04
CA GLY A 301 -13.91 -15.62 1.84
C GLY A 301 -14.21 -14.76 3.07
N HIS A 302 -13.58 -15.04 4.20
CA HIS A 302 -13.85 -14.37 5.46
C HIS A 302 -12.59 -13.68 6.01
N ASP A 303 -12.66 -12.36 6.22
CA ASP A 303 -11.63 -11.61 6.93
C ASP A 303 -11.93 -11.52 8.44
N THR A 304 -12.31 -12.64 9.05
CA THR A 304 -12.66 -12.71 10.48
C THR A 304 -11.51 -12.32 11.39
N THR A 305 -10.27 -12.63 10.97
CA THR A 305 -9.08 -12.30 11.74
C THR A 305 -8.64 -10.86 11.53
N GLY A 306 -8.96 -10.23 10.38
CA GLY A 306 -8.44 -8.92 9.98
C GLY A 306 -7.05 -9.01 9.34
N TRP A 307 -6.76 -10.09 8.61
CA TRP A 307 -5.46 -10.35 7.97
C TRP A 307 -5.21 -9.41 6.79
N THR A 308 -6.27 -8.98 6.11
CA THR A 308 -6.23 -8.04 4.97
C THR A 308 -5.61 -6.69 5.33
N ARG A 309 -5.63 -6.32 6.63
CA ARG A 309 -4.95 -5.14 7.19
C ARG A 309 -3.45 -5.10 6.89
N ALA A 310 -2.81 -6.27 6.69
CA ALA A 310 -1.40 -6.33 6.29
C ALA A 310 -1.17 -5.76 4.87
N LEU A 311 -2.22 -5.70 4.05
CA LEU A 311 -2.21 -5.19 2.68
C LEU A 311 -2.78 -3.77 2.58
N LEU A 312 -3.16 -3.16 3.71
CA LEU A 312 -3.93 -1.91 3.78
C LEU A 312 -5.28 -1.99 3.03
N ILE A 313 -5.84 -3.19 2.92
CA ILE A 313 -7.16 -3.43 2.36
C ILE A 313 -8.06 -3.71 3.58
N ASN A 314 -8.90 -2.76 3.99
CA ASN A 314 -9.87 -2.98 5.09
C ASN A 314 -11.29 -3.15 4.58
#